data_AF-A0A941SID1-F1
#
_entry.id   AF-A0A941SID1-F1
#
_cell.length_a   1.000
_cell.length_b   1.000
_cell.length_c   1.000
_cell.angle_alpha   90.00
_cell.angle_beta   90.00
_cell.angle_gamma   90.00
#
_symmetry.space_group_name_H-M   'P 1'
#
loop_
_entity.id
_entity.type
_entity.pdbx_description
1 polymer ?
#
loop_
_entity_poly.entity_id
_entity_poly.type
_entity_poly.pdbx_seq_one_letter_code
_entity_poly.pdbx_strand_id
1 'polypeptide(L)'
;AELPDDATPAQRAHFEAGRGGALTPVMCVDKAAQDLGSFAALMEESRQMGADWVVVFAAALGGRDGAAPSPGDADAALQRMVESIRAGAIDSFVPFDRQGDVLQLT
;
A
#
# COMPACT_ATOMS: atom_id res chain seq x y z
N ALA A 1 -9.09 -5.05 4.96
CA ALA A 1 -10.12 -4.78 3.95
C ALA A 1 -11.45 -4.65 4.69
N GLU A 2 -12.40 -3.91 4.11
CA GLU A 2 -13.74 -3.73 4.69
C GLU A 2 -14.80 -4.24 3.70
N LEU A 3 -15.95 -4.65 4.22
CA LEU A 3 -17.07 -5.10 3.41
C LEU A 3 -18.22 -4.07 3.51
N PRO A 4 -18.78 -3.58 2.39
CA PRO A 4 -19.95 -2.70 2.43
C PRO A 4 -21.16 -3.36 3.10
N ASP A 5 -22.02 -2.55 3.71
CA ASP A 5 -23.22 -3.03 4.40
C ASP A 5 -24.22 -3.73 3.46
N ASP A 6 -24.25 -3.32 2.20
CA ASP A 6 -25.10 -3.88 1.13
C ASP A 6 -24.44 -5.01 0.34
N ALA A 7 -23.30 -5.54 0.82
CA ALA A 7 -22.58 -6.60 0.14
C ALA A 7 -23.43 -7.86 -0.06
N THR A 8 -23.42 -8.36 -1.30
CA THR A 8 -24.08 -9.61 -1.68
C THR A 8 -23.49 -10.81 -0.92
N PRO A 9 -24.24 -11.93 -0.79
CA PRO A 9 -23.71 -13.15 -0.19
C PRO A 9 -22.41 -13.64 -0.83
N ALA A 10 -22.26 -13.48 -2.15
CA ALA A 10 -21.03 -13.84 -2.87
C ALA A 10 -19.85 -12.95 -2.47
N GLN A 11 -20.04 -11.64 -2.37
CA GLN A 11 -19.00 -10.71 -1.92
C GLN A 11 -18.58 -10.98 -0.48
N ARG A 12 -19.54 -11.31 0.40
CA ARG A 12 -19.26 -11.69 1.79
C ARG A 12 -18.43 -12.97 1.88
N ALA A 13 -18.81 -14.01 1.14
CA ALA A 13 -18.04 -15.25 1.08
C ALA A 13 -16.62 -15.02 0.53
N HIS A 14 -16.45 -14.12 -0.44
CA HIS A 14 -15.14 -13.75 -0.97
C HIS A 14 -14.28 -13.01 0.06
N PHE A 15 -14.88 -12.08 0.81
CA PHE A 15 -14.25 -11.35 1.91
C PHE A 15 -13.80 -12.29 3.05
N GLU A 16 -14.68 -13.19 3.50
CA GLU A 16 -14.37 -14.20 4.51
C GLU A 16 -13.27 -15.16 4.07
N ALA A 17 -13.18 -15.43 2.77
CA ALA A 17 -12.09 -16.21 2.17
C ALA A 17 -10.80 -15.40 1.92
N GLY A 18 -10.74 -14.13 2.37
CA GLY A 18 -9.58 -13.25 2.22
C GLY A 18 -9.33 -12.75 0.79
N ARG A 19 -10.28 -12.93 -0.12
CA ARG A 19 -10.13 -12.58 -1.54
C ARG A 19 -10.95 -11.35 -1.96
N GLY A 20 -11.79 -10.80 -1.08
CA GLY A 20 -12.67 -9.67 -1.40
C GLY A 20 -12.63 -8.54 -0.37
N GLY A 21 -13.39 -7.49 -0.65
CA GLY A 21 -13.51 -6.30 0.20
C GLY A 21 -12.90 -5.05 -0.42
N ALA A 22 -13.28 -3.90 0.10
CA ALA A 22 -12.68 -2.61 -0.21
C ALA A 22 -11.35 -2.46 0.54
N LEU A 23 -10.36 -1.88 -0.15
CA LEU A 23 -9.10 -1.50 0.46
C LEU A 23 -9.27 -0.19 1.21
N THR A 24 -8.96 -0.21 2.52
CA THR A 24 -8.98 0.98 3.37
C THR A 24 -7.53 1.29 3.78
N PRO A 25 -6.96 2.43 3.33
CA PRO A 25 -5.63 2.85 3.74
C PRO A 25 -5.59 3.12 5.24
N VAL A 26 -4.69 2.44 5.96
CA VAL A 26 -4.51 2.58 7.41
C VAL A 26 -3.22 3.31 7.81
N MET A 27 -2.26 3.41 6.88
CA MET A 27 -0.96 4.02 7.12
C MET A 27 -0.33 4.46 5.79
N CYS A 28 0.50 5.50 5.83
CA CYS A 28 1.34 5.94 4.73
C CYS A 28 2.75 6.23 5.28
N VAL A 29 3.77 5.88 4.51
CA VAL A 29 5.16 6.14 4.86
C VAL A 29 5.92 6.48 3.59
N ASP A 30 6.64 7.59 3.59
CA ASP A 30 7.70 7.86 2.64
C ASP A 30 9.03 7.41 3.24
N LYS A 31 9.93 6.93 2.37
CA LYS A 31 11.30 6.62 2.73
C LYS A 31 12.20 7.07 1.61
N ALA A 32 13.25 7.83 1.96
CA ALA A 32 14.27 8.14 0.99
C ALA A 32 15.08 6.87 0.68
N ALA A 33 15.56 6.76 -0.56
CA ALA A 33 16.27 5.55 -1.01
C ALA A 33 17.51 5.25 -0.17
N GLN A 34 18.20 6.29 0.32
CA GLN A 34 19.36 6.14 1.20
C GLN A 34 19.02 5.69 2.62
N ASP A 35 17.77 5.88 3.07
CA ASP A 35 17.31 5.45 4.40
C ASP A 35 16.86 3.99 4.39
N LEU A 36 16.67 3.41 3.20
CA LEU A 36 16.37 2.00 3.02
C LEU A 36 17.65 1.18 3.15
N GLY A 37 17.80 0.48 4.28
CA GLY A 37 18.93 -0.43 4.48
C GLY A 37 18.82 -1.69 3.61
N SER A 38 17.90 -2.59 3.94
CA SER A 38 17.63 -3.80 3.17
C SER A 38 16.14 -4.11 3.17
N PHE A 39 15.70 -4.95 2.23
CA PHE A 39 14.32 -5.42 2.20
C PHE A 39 13.93 -6.16 3.50
N ALA A 40 14.84 -6.95 4.07
CA ALA A 40 14.63 -7.62 5.36
C ALA A 40 14.43 -6.62 6.52
N ALA A 41 15.21 -5.53 6.54
CA ALA A 41 15.03 -4.47 7.54
C ALA A 41 13.68 -3.75 7.37
N LEU A 42 13.27 -3.49 6.12
CA LEU A 42 11.96 -2.89 5.82
C LEU A 42 10.80 -3.81 6.27
N MET A 43 10.92 -5.11 6.02
CA MET A 43 9.92 -6.08 6.51
C MET A 43 9.82 -6.08 8.03
N GLU A 44 10.96 -6.05 8.74
CA GLU A 44 10.96 -6.01 10.20
C GLU A 44 10.32 -4.72 10.73
N GLU A 45 10.64 -3.56 10.15
CA GLU A 45 10.02 -2.30 10.51
C GLU A 45 8.50 -2.33 10.27
N SER A 46 8.06 -2.88 9.14
CA SER A 46 6.63 -2.98 8.81
C SER A 46 5.82 -3.84 9.79
N ARG A 47 6.47 -4.80 10.46
CA ARG A 47 5.85 -5.63 11.51
C ARG A 47 5.63 -4.86 12.81
N GLN A 48 6.45 -3.84 13.06
CA GLN A 48 6.39 -3.01 14.26
C GLN A 48 5.37 -1.85 14.12
N MET A 49 4.94 -1.58 12.89
CA MET A 49 3.84 -0.67 12.61
C MET A 49 2.54 -1.32 13.10
N GLY A 50 2.06 -0.91 14.28
CA GLY A 50 0.97 -1.54 15.05
C GLY A 50 -0.43 -1.52 14.42
N ALA A 51 -0.53 -1.31 13.11
CA ALA A 51 -1.77 -1.47 12.35
C ALA A 51 -1.91 -2.92 11.86
N ASP A 52 -3.13 -3.45 11.89
CA ASP A 52 -3.46 -4.77 11.33
C ASP A 52 -3.63 -4.69 9.81
N TRP A 53 -2.51 -4.46 9.11
CA TRP A 53 -2.48 -4.33 7.66
C TRP A 53 -2.29 -5.70 6.97
N VAL A 54 -2.92 -5.84 5.81
CA VAL A 54 -2.91 -7.10 5.01
C VAL A 54 -2.13 -7.00 3.70
N VAL A 55 -1.96 -5.78 3.17
CA VAL A 55 -1.21 -5.49 1.94
C VAL A 55 -0.50 -4.15 2.08
N VAL A 56 0.70 -4.05 1.54
CA VAL A 56 1.41 -2.78 1.34
C VAL A 56 1.49 -2.52 -0.16
N PHE A 57 1.07 -1.34 -0.59
CA PHE A 57 1.32 -0.85 -1.93
C PHE A 57 2.58 0.01 -1.92
N ALA A 58 3.48 -0.22 -2.86
CA ALA A 58 4.73 0.53 -3.01
C ALA A 58 4.86 1.15 -4.41
N ALA A 59 5.46 2.33 -4.47
CA ALA A 59 5.91 2.98 -5.70
C ALA A 59 7.17 3.80 -5.43
N ALA A 60 7.94 4.05 -6.48
CA ALA A 60 9.10 4.93 -6.43
C ALA A 60 8.71 6.34 -6.94
N LEU A 61 9.13 7.36 -6.21
CA LEU A 61 9.01 8.75 -6.64
C LEU A 61 10.35 9.24 -7.18
N GLY A 62 10.40 9.51 -8.48
CA GLY A 62 11.59 10.04 -9.15
C GLY A 62 11.85 11.50 -8.79
N GLY A 63 13.14 11.83 -8.61
CA GLY A 63 13.61 13.21 -8.50
C GLY A 63 13.53 13.98 -9.81
N ARG A 64 13.88 15.28 -9.76
CA ARG A 64 13.94 16.18 -10.93
C ARG A 64 15.30 16.85 -11.01
N ASP A 65 15.84 16.96 -12.22
CA ASP A 65 17.12 17.64 -12.50
C ASP A 65 18.30 17.14 -11.64
N GLY A 66 18.32 15.84 -11.33
CA GLY A 66 19.35 15.21 -10.49
C GLY A 66 19.20 15.45 -8.99
N ALA A 67 18.16 16.17 -8.55
CA ALA A 67 17.82 16.33 -7.14
C ALA A 67 16.75 15.32 -6.71
N ALA A 68 16.87 14.80 -5.49
CA ALA A 68 15.85 13.96 -4.87
C ALA A 68 14.53 14.74 -4.70
N PRO A 69 13.37 14.07 -4.65
CA PRO A 69 12.10 14.72 -4.34
C PRO A 69 12.17 15.48 -3.01
N SER A 70 11.53 16.65 -2.96
CA SER A 70 11.38 17.36 -1.69
C SER A 70 10.35 16.64 -0.78
N PRO A 71 10.35 16.92 0.54
CA PRO A 71 9.31 16.40 1.43
C PRO A 71 7.89 16.73 0.94
N GLY A 72 7.68 17.94 0.40
CA GLY A 72 6.38 18.33 -0.17
C GLY A 72 6.00 17.57 -1.44
N ASP A 73 6.97 17.16 -2.26
CA ASP A 73 6.71 16.28 -3.41
C ASP A 73 6.30 14.88 -2.96
N ALA A 74 6.95 14.36 -1.92
CA ALA A 74 6.63 13.06 -1.31
C ALA A 74 5.23 13.07 -0.69
N ASP A 75 4.90 14.09 0.11
CA ASP A 75 3.57 14.26 0.70
C ASP A 75 2.47 14.29 -0.37
N ALA A 76 2.66 15.09 -1.42
CA ALA A 76 1.70 15.18 -2.52
C ALA A 76 1.57 13.85 -3.28
N ALA A 77 2.65 13.10 -3.44
CA ALA A 77 2.61 11.78 -4.06
C ALA A 77 1.86 10.76 -3.21
N LEU A 78 2.11 10.74 -1.89
CA LEU A 78 1.42 9.88 -0.94
C LEU A 78 -0.09 10.17 -0.90
N GLN A 79 -0.49 11.45 -0.89
CA GLN A 79 -1.92 11.82 -0.94
C GLN A 79 -2.61 11.26 -2.19
N ARG A 80 -1.99 11.43 -3.37
CA ARG A 80 -2.53 10.87 -4.63
C ARG A 80 -2.58 9.34 -4.60
N MET A 81 -1.59 8.70 -3.99
CA MET A 81 -1.56 7.24 -3.83
C MET A 81 -2.73 6.75 -2.97
N VAL A 82 -3.00 7.41 -1.83
CA VAL A 82 -4.15 7.10 -0.97
C VAL A 82 -5.47 7.25 -1.72
N GLU A 83 -5.64 8.33 -2.48
CA GLU A 83 -6.84 8.56 -3.28
C GLU A 83 -7.01 7.49 -4.37
N SER A 84 -5.92 7.12 -5.05
CA SER A 84 -5.92 6.09 -6.09
C SER A 84 -6.31 4.72 -5.52
N ILE A 85 -5.75 4.35 -4.36
CA ILE A 85 -6.10 3.09 -3.67
C ILE A 85 -7.57 3.08 -3.26
N ARG A 86 -8.09 4.18 -2.72
CA ARG A 86 -9.53 4.31 -2.36
C ARG A 86 -10.44 4.18 -3.59
N ALA A 87 -9.99 4.66 -4.74
CA ALA A 87 -10.70 4.54 -6.02
C ALA A 87 -10.51 3.17 -6.70
N GLY A 88 -9.69 2.27 -6.14
CA GLY A 88 -9.35 0.99 -6.76
C GLY A 88 -8.36 1.10 -7.93
N ALA A 89 -7.81 2.28 -8.21
CA ALA A 89 -6.82 2.51 -9.26
C ALA A 89 -5.42 2.15 -8.76
N ILE A 90 -5.12 0.85 -8.74
CA ILE A 90 -3.91 0.31 -8.09
C ILE A 90 -2.82 -0.17 -9.08
N ASP A 91 -3.08 -0.11 -10.39
CA ASP A 91 -2.19 -0.62 -11.44
C ASP A 91 -0.79 0.02 -11.47
N SER A 92 -0.66 1.22 -10.87
CA SER A 92 0.61 1.96 -10.80
C SER A 92 1.49 1.56 -9.60
N PHE A 93 1.03 0.61 -8.78
CA PHE A 93 1.69 0.23 -7.53
C PHE A 93 2.04 -1.25 -7.54
N VAL A 94 3.08 -1.61 -6.78
CA VAL A 94 3.41 -3.01 -6.52
C VAL A 94 2.83 -3.41 -5.17
N PRO A 95 1.88 -4.35 -5.11
CA PRO A 95 1.34 -4.85 -3.85
C PRO A 95 2.22 -5.97 -3.29
N PHE A 96 2.52 -5.91 -1.99
CA PHE A 96 3.22 -6.93 -1.23
C PHE A 96 2.37 -7.42 -0.06
N ASP A 97 2.48 -8.70 0.27
CA ASP A 97 1.94 -9.24 1.52
C ASP A 97 2.90 -9.04 2.70
N ARG A 98 2.57 -9.64 3.86
CA ARG A 98 3.37 -9.53 5.10
C ARG A 98 4.69 -10.30 5.04
N GLN A 99 4.86 -11.18 4.06
CA GLN A 99 6.02 -12.00 3.80
C GLN A 99 6.95 -11.33 2.78
N GLY A 100 6.48 -10.26 2.14
CA GLY A 100 7.19 -9.54 1.10
C GLY A 100 7.02 -10.16 -0.28
N ASP A 101 6.06 -11.08 -0.44
CA ASP A 101 5.72 -11.67 -1.73
C ASP A 101 4.79 -10.75 -2.50
N VAL A 102 5.01 -10.66 -3.83
CA VAL A 102 4.18 -9.83 -4.70
C VAL A 102 2.81 -10.47 -4.86
N LEU A 103 1.75 -9.69 -4.60
CA LEU A 103 0.37 -10.13 -4.79
C LEU A 103 -0.09 -9.90 -6.23
N GLN A 104 -0.95 -10.78 -6.73
CA GLN A 104 -1.72 -10.55 -7.94
C GLN A 104 -3.15 -10.19 -7.52
N LEU A 105 -3.57 -8.97 -7.85
CA LEU A 105 -4.91 -8.47 -7.58
C LEU A 105 -5.60 -8.38 -8.95
N THR A 106 -6.57 -9.26 -9.19
CA THR A 106 -7.32 -9.40 -10.46
C THR A 106 -8.81 -9.22 -10.27
#